data_AF-A0A3M4PL68-F1
#
_entry.id   AF-A0A3M4PL68-F1
#
_cell.length_a   1.000
_cell.length_b   1.000
_cell.length_c   1.000
_cell.angle_alpha   90.00
_cell.angle_beta   90.00
_cell.angle_gamma   90.00
#
_symmetry.space_group_name_H-M   'P 1'
#
loop_
_entity.id
_entity.type
_entity.pdbx_description
1 polymer ?
#
loop_
_entity_poly.entity_id
_entity_poly.type
_entity_poly.pdbx_seq_one_letter_code
_entity_poly.pdbx_strand_id
1 'polypeptide(L)' 'MGKISMSQAFLAFSRPSIGDEEVAAVTRVLRSGWVTTGPECQKLEEQFAVRVGAQHAVA' A
#
# COMPACT_ATOMS: atom_id res chain seq x y z
N MET A 1 9.81 13.77 -44.17
CA MET A 1 9.14 14.59 -43.13
C MET A 1 8.20 13.68 -42.31
N GLY A 2 8.76 12.85 -41.43
CA GLY A 2 7.99 11.89 -40.63
C GLY A 2 7.90 12.37 -39.19
N LYS A 3 6.69 12.63 -38.70
CA LYS A 3 6.42 13.12 -37.35
C LYS A 3 6.72 12.01 -36.33
N ILE A 4 7.69 12.21 -35.44
CA ILE A 4 7.78 11.43 -34.20
C ILE A 4 6.85 12.12 -33.19
N SER A 5 5.66 11.56 -32.99
CA SER A 5 4.79 11.91 -31.88
C SER A 5 4.92 10.85 -30.80
N MET A 6 5.93 11.00 -29.94
CA MET A 6 5.96 10.37 -28.64
C MET A 6 5.89 11.50 -27.63
N SER A 7 4.69 11.81 -27.12
CA SER A 7 4.59 12.48 -25.84
C SER A 7 5.32 11.58 -24.84
N GLN A 8 6.55 11.93 -24.50
CA GLN A 8 7.37 11.15 -23.58
C GLN A 8 6.62 11.16 -22.25
N ALA A 9 5.96 10.04 -21.94
CA ALA A 9 5.20 9.92 -20.70
C ALA A 9 6.16 10.22 -19.54
N PHE A 10 5.71 11.04 -18.60
CA PHE A 10 6.52 11.45 -17.46
C PHE A 10 7.11 10.23 -16.74
N LEU A 11 8.45 10.15 -16.71
CA LEU A 11 9.17 9.10 -16.00
C LEU A 11 9.29 9.48 -14.53
N ALA A 12 8.28 9.10 -13.74
CA ALA A 12 8.30 9.30 -12.30
C ALA A 12 9.48 8.54 -11.66
N PHE A 13 10.14 9.18 -10.68
CA PHE A 13 11.23 8.58 -9.90
C PHE A 13 10.80 7.29 -9.18
N SER A 14 9.56 7.25 -8.70
CA SER A 14 8.93 6.07 -8.12
C SER A 14 7.42 6.12 -8.36
N ARG A 15 6.80 4.95 -8.53
CA ARG A 15 5.34 4.79 -8.55
C ARG A 15 4.93 3.96 -7.33
N PRO A 16 3.89 4.34 -6.59
CA PRO A 16 3.41 3.54 -5.47
C PRO A 16 2.92 2.17 -5.97
N SER A 17 3.21 1.12 -5.21
CA SER A 17 2.68 -0.22 -5.46
C SER A 17 1.32 -0.33 -4.77
N ILE A 18 0.26 0.05 -5.48
CA ILE A 18 -1.13 -0.02 -4.99
C ILE A 18 -1.98 -0.68 -6.09
N GLY A 19 -2.55 -1.83 -5.77
CA GLY A 19 -3.49 -2.58 -6.59
C GLY A 19 -4.88 -2.69 -5.97
N ASP A 20 -5.68 -3.62 -6.50
CA ASP A 20 -7.06 -3.84 -6.05
C ASP A 20 -7.12 -4.36 -4.61
N GLU A 21 -6.09 -5.09 -4.17
CA GLU A 21 -5.97 -5.61 -2.81
C GLU A 21 -5.86 -4.48 -1.77
N GLU A 22 -5.01 -3.49 -2.04
CA GLU A 22 -4.85 -2.32 -1.17
C GLU A 22 -6.13 -1.48 -1.13
N VAL A 23 -6.80 -1.28 -2.27
CA VAL A 23 -8.08 -0.55 -2.35
C VAL A 23 -9.19 -1.28 -1.57
N ALA A 24 -9.25 -2.60 -1.69
CA ALA A 24 -10.19 -3.42 -0.94
C ALA A 24 -9.91 -3.34 0.57
N ALA A 25 -8.63 -3.33 0.97
CA ALA A 25 -8.24 -3.20 2.37
C ALA A 25 -8.70 -1.87 2.99
N VAL A 26 -8.42 -0.75 2.31
CA VAL A 26 -8.89 0.57 2.75
C VAL A 26 -10.41 0.61 2.82
N THR A 27 -11.09 0.05 1.82
CA THR A 27 -12.56 0.01 1.80
C THR A 27 -13.12 -0.78 2.99
N ARG A 28 -12.51 -1.90 3.39
CA ARG A 28 -12.93 -2.66 4.59
C ARG A 28 -12.78 -1.82 5.86
N VAL A 29 -11.66 -1.10 6.02
CA VAL A 29 -11.42 -0.22 7.19
C VAL A 29 -12.45 0.90 7.24
N LEU A 30 -12.71 1.57 6.11
CA LEU A 30 -13.71 2.63 6.05
C LEU A 30 -15.12 2.11 6.40
N ARG A 31 -15.48 0.92 5.92
CA ARG A 31 -16.78 0.29 6.22
C ARG A 31 -16.89 -0.23 7.66
N SER A 32 -15.78 -0.52 8.33
CA SER A 32 -15.80 -0.97 9.73
C SER A 32 -16.10 0.18 10.70
N GLY A 33 -15.89 1.44 10.28
CA GLY A 33 -16.02 2.62 11.14
C GLY A 33 -14.83 2.85 12.07
N TRP A 34 -13.82 1.97 12.06
CA TRP A 34 -12.63 2.08 12.91
C TRP A 34 -11.42 2.52 12.08
N VAL A 35 -11.22 3.84 11.96
CA VAL A 35 -10.15 4.43 11.11
C VAL A 35 -8.88 4.78 11.88
N THR A 36 -8.89 4.64 13.20
CA THR A 36 -7.71 4.82 14.07
C THR A 36 -6.97 3.50 14.25
N THR A 37 -5.84 3.51 14.98
CA THR A 37 -5.11 2.29 15.36
C THR A 37 -6.07 1.25 15.95
N GLY A 38 -5.97 0.03 15.46
CA GLY A 38 -6.93 -1.03 15.76
C GLY A 38 -6.54 -2.38 15.14
N PRO A 39 -7.51 -3.26 14.87
CA PRO A 39 -7.24 -4.64 14.49
C PRO A 39 -6.38 -4.82 13.23
N GLU A 40 -6.48 -3.92 12.24
CA GLU A 40 -5.64 -4.02 11.03
C GLU A 40 -4.17 -3.65 11.30
N CYS A 41 -3.89 -2.70 12.22
CA CYS A 41 -2.53 -2.40 12.67
C CYS A 41 -1.95 -3.60 13.43
N GLN A 42 -2.70 -4.21 14.35
CA GLN A 42 -2.25 -5.38 15.10
C GLN A 42 -1.89 -6.55 14.17
N LYS A 43 -2.72 -6.82 13.16
CA LYS A 43 -2.41 -7.85 12.14
C LYS A 43 -1.15 -7.54 11.36
N LEU A 44 -0.94 -6.27 11.00
CA LEU A 44 0.28 -5.84 10.32
C LEU A 44 1.50 -6.06 11.22
N GLU A 45 1.45 -5.65 12.48
CA GLU A 45 2.54 -5.85 13.45
C GLU A 45 2.91 -7.33 13.60
N GLU A 46 1.91 -8.19 13.80
CA GLU A 46 2.10 -9.64 13.91
C GLU A 46 2.75 -10.22 12.64
N GLN A 47 2.21 -9.90 11.46
CA GLN A 47 2.73 -10.39 10.19
C GLN A 47 4.13 -9.84 9.89
N PHE A 48 4.39 -8.58 10.23
CA PHE A 48 5.65 -7.93 9.94
C PHE A 48 6.76 -8.47 10.85
N ALA A 49 6.51 -8.64 12.15
CA ALA A 49 7.44 -9.26 13.08
C ALA A 49 7.88 -10.66 12.59
N VAL A 50 6.92 -11.48 12.15
CA VAL A 50 7.19 -12.78 11.53
C VAL A 50 8.01 -12.63 10.24
N ARG A 51 7.61 -11.71 9.35
CA ARG A 51 8.25 -11.53 8.04
C ARG A 51 9.73 -11.14 8.13
N VAL A 52 10.10 -10.36 9.14
CA VAL A 52 11.48 -9.86 9.33
C VAL A 52 12.26 -10.64 10.39
N GLY A 53 11.61 -11.59 11.09
CA GLY A 53 12.24 -12.37 12.16
C GLY A 53 12.50 -11.56 13.44
N ALA A 54 11.72 -10.51 13.68
CA ALA A 54 11.81 -9.71 14.89
C ALA A 54 10.87 -10.25 15.98
N GLN A 55 11.22 -10.00 17.24
CA GLN A 55 10.35 -10.33 18.37
C GLN A 55 9.10 -9.43 18.42
N HIS A 56 9.24 -8.18 18.00
CA HIS A 56 8.19 -7.16 18.03
C HIS A 56 8.23 -6.30 16.77
N ALA A 57 7.07 -5.81 16.35
CA ALA A 57 6.90 -4.76 15.35
C ALA A 57 5.87 -3.76 15.88
N VAL A 58 5.91 -2.51 15.39
CA VAL A 58 5.00 -1.43 15.78
C VAL A 58 4.60 -0.67 14.53
N ALA A 59 3.31 -0.39 14.38
CA ALA A 59 2.72 0.34 13.25
C ALA A 59 2.05 1.65 13.69
#